data_AF-A0A2W4IFI8-F1
#
_entry.id   AF-A0A2W4IFI8-F1
#
_cell.length_a   1.000
_cell.length_b   1.000
_cell.length_c   1.000
_cell.angle_alpha   90.00
_cell.angle_beta   90.00
_cell.angle_gamma   90.00
#
_symmetry.space_group_name_H-M   'P 1'
#
loop_
_entity.id
_entity.type
_entity.pdbx_description
1 polymer ?
#
loop_
_entity_poly.entity_id
_entity_poly.type
_entity_poly.pdbx_seq_one_letter_code
_entity_poly.pdbx_strand_id
1 'polypeptide(L)'
;MERYTVNGSQKLENRIQSHMDLIKNNILQEFDENTIQAIIMIGGYGRGEGTVRIDNGEENVFNDYDFFIISKALGPITTTRMKKKLVHLSGKLTKLVGIEVDLSLLTMKAFSRLPFTLMNYDMRQKSRIIHGNQSILDHLPPYNDAQMPAIEGTRLLLNRGALLIYCKQQLADHATLELSEREIIIKYINKAILAMGDSFLIINKKYHYSYKVKEETISHIDNPGFPLFEELKKAYLAAIEFKFTVNFDIHKTTDVLDWLKKTINIYESYVLWYESKRLQTPIPSWDSYKKLILLSSTMVPFHVKIKSLLINMREFGIKKTLQDIDICTCYPRDRLYIVYPFILFKKEQAMFTNSNYISKIAIADTKSLTNTFWNIWIKYS
;
A
#
# COMPACT_ATOMS: atom_id res chain seq x y z
N MET A 1 -5.96 -18.65 23.16
CA MET A 1 -5.96 -17.24 22.73
C MET A 1 -5.32 -17.18 21.35
N GLU A 2 -5.90 -16.49 20.37
CA GLU A 2 -5.28 -16.40 19.04
C GLU A 2 -3.99 -15.56 19.09
N ARG A 3 -2.94 -16.02 18.42
CA ARG A 3 -1.62 -15.37 18.38
C ARG A 3 -1.61 -14.16 17.43
N TYR A 4 -0.78 -13.16 17.70
CA TYR A 4 -0.57 -11.97 16.89
C TYR A 4 0.52 -12.16 15.83
N THR A 5 1.43 -13.10 16.05
CA THR A 5 2.56 -13.42 15.18
C THR A 5 2.65 -14.91 14.89
N VAL A 6 3.30 -15.26 13.78
CA VAL A 6 3.59 -16.66 13.45
C VAL A 6 4.75 -17.19 14.30
N ASN A 7 5.84 -16.42 14.38
CA ASN A 7 7.13 -16.89 14.92
C ASN A 7 7.48 -16.32 16.30
N GLY A 8 6.67 -15.42 16.88
CA GLY A 8 7.04 -14.75 18.12
C GLY A 8 7.02 -15.66 19.35
N SER A 9 7.79 -15.31 20.36
CA SER A 9 7.72 -15.93 21.67
C SER A 9 6.44 -15.53 22.43
N GLN A 10 6.10 -16.29 23.48
CA GLN A 10 5.01 -15.91 24.37
C GLN A 10 5.24 -14.54 25.05
N LYS A 11 6.50 -14.15 25.27
CA LYS A 11 6.87 -12.84 25.82
C LYS A 11 6.45 -11.72 24.86
N LEU A 12 6.74 -11.85 23.57
CA LEU A 12 6.32 -10.87 22.57
C LEU A 12 4.79 -10.84 22.43
N GLU A 13 4.14 -12.00 22.39
CA GLU A 13 2.66 -12.10 22.34
C GLU A 13 2.00 -11.36 23.51
N ASN A 14 2.52 -11.54 24.73
CA ASN A 14 2.03 -10.84 25.91
C ASN A 14 2.24 -9.32 25.83
N ARG A 15 3.40 -8.87 25.30
CA ARG A 15 3.67 -7.45 25.08
C ARG A 15 2.70 -6.84 24.08
N ILE A 16 2.45 -7.50 22.95
CA ILE A 16 1.47 -7.06 21.95
C ILE A 16 0.07 -6.99 22.57
N GLN A 17 -0.33 -8.00 23.35
CA GLN A 17 -1.60 -8.00 24.08
C GLN A 17 -1.71 -6.79 25.03
N SER A 18 -0.66 -6.48 25.80
CA SER A 18 -0.65 -5.28 26.66
C SER A 18 -0.79 -3.99 25.86
N HIS A 19 -0.18 -3.90 24.66
CA HIS A 19 -0.38 -2.74 23.78
C HIS A 19 -1.85 -2.65 23.33
N MET A 20 -2.47 -3.78 22.96
CA MET A 20 -3.89 -3.81 22.55
C MET A 20 -4.82 -3.34 23.67
N ASP A 21 -4.58 -3.79 24.90
CA ASP A 21 -5.37 -3.37 26.05
C ASP A 21 -5.20 -1.87 26.35
N LEU A 22 -3.97 -1.35 26.26
CA LEU A 22 -3.71 0.09 26.42
C LEU A 22 -4.41 0.92 25.34
N ILE A 23 -4.33 0.52 24.07
CA ILE A 23 -4.96 1.20 22.93
C ILE A 23 -6.48 1.19 23.09
N LYS A 24 -7.06 0.01 23.33
CA LYS A 24 -8.50 -0.17 23.58
C LYS A 24 -8.98 0.75 24.69
N ASN A 25 -8.33 0.73 25.86
CA ASN A 25 -8.76 1.51 27.01
C ASN A 25 -8.67 3.02 26.75
N ASN A 26 -7.63 3.49 26.06
CA ASN A 26 -7.51 4.91 25.71
C ASN A 26 -8.58 5.35 24.70
N ILE A 27 -8.95 4.50 23.75
CA ILE A 27 -10.05 4.79 22.81
C ILE A 27 -11.38 4.89 23.55
N LEU A 28 -11.68 3.95 24.45
CA LEU A 28 -12.94 3.94 25.21
C LEU A 28 -13.03 5.04 26.27
N GLN A 29 -11.91 5.60 26.71
CA GLN A 29 -11.90 6.80 27.56
C GLN A 29 -12.16 8.08 26.77
N GLU A 30 -11.74 8.14 25.50
CA GLU A 30 -11.87 9.34 24.66
C GLU A 30 -13.27 9.47 24.03
N PHE A 31 -13.97 8.34 23.85
CA PHE A 31 -15.27 8.27 23.19
C PHE A 31 -16.27 7.46 24.00
N ASP A 32 -17.53 7.93 24.02
CA ASP A 32 -18.65 7.18 24.61
C ASP A 32 -18.76 5.78 23.98
N GLU A 33 -18.80 4.75 24.82
CA GLU A 33 -18.95 3.34 24.44
C GLU A 33 -20.19 3.13 23.56
N ASN A 34 -21.26 3.90 23.78
CA ASN A 34 -22.46 3.85 22.95
C ASN A 34 -22.24 4.36 21.52
N THR A 35 -21.15 5.10 21.25
CA THR A 35 -20.81 5.59 19.92
C THR A 35 -20.01 4.57 19.13
N ILE A 36 -19.15 3.81 19.79
CA ILE A 36 -18.25 2.83 19.17
C ILE A 36 -18.99 1.47 19.06
N GLN A 37 -19.09 0.95 17.85
CA GLN A 37 -19.67 -0.35 17.56
C GLN A 37 -18.63 -1.47 17.60
N ALA A 38 -17.41 -1.17 17.13
CA ALA A 38 -16.29 -2.09 17.17
C ALA A 38 -14.95 -1.36 17.04
N ILE A 39 -13.89 -1.99 17.56
CA ILE A 39 -12.50 -1.64 17.29
C ILE A 39 -11.86 -2.85 16.63
N ILE A 40 -11.47 -2.70 15.36
CA ILE A 40 -10.96 -3.77 14.52
C ILE A 40 -9.49 -3.50 14.25
N MET A 41 -8.61 -4.41 14.68
CA MET A 41 -7.21 -4.42 14.25
C MET A 41 -7.07 -5.15 12.93
N ILE A 42 -6.45 -4.49 11.96
CA ILE A 42 -6.18 -5.05 10.63
C ILE A 42 -4.66 -5.27 10.45
N GLY A 43 -4.21 -5.50 9.21
CA GLY A 43 -2.80 -5.66 8.92
C GLY A 43 -2.22 -6.99 9.40
N GLY A 44 -0.89 -7.06 9.51
CA GLY A 44 -0.19 -8.29 9.88
C GLY A 44 -0.62 -8.83 11.24
N TYR A 45 -0.58 -7.98 12.28
CA TYR A 45 -0.98 -8.38 13.63
C TYR A 45 -2.45 -8.76 13.71
N GLY A 46 -3.34 -8.07 12.98
CA GLY A 46 -4.76 -8.41 12.91
C GLY A 46 -5.00 -9.80 12.33
N ARG A 47 -4.13 -10.24 11.42
CA ARG A 47 -4.16 -11.57 10.81
C ARG A 47 -3.51 -12.68 11.62
N GLY A 48 -2.78 -12.34 12.70
CA GLY A 48 -1.89 -13.29 13.38
C GLY A 48 -0.57 -13.52 12.62
N GLU A 49 -0.26 -12.66 11.66
CA GLU A 49 0.93 -12.69 10.80
C GLU A 49 1.79 -11.43 11.01
N GLY A 50 1.79 -10.90 12.24
CA GLY A 50 2.64 -9.79 12.65
C GLY A 50 4.12 -10.14 12.51
N THR A 51 4.92 -9.18 12.08
CA THR A 51 6.36 -9.35 11.91
C THR A 51 7.06 -9.29 13.26
N VAL A 52 7.96 -10.26 13.48
CA VAL A 52 8.87 -10.27 14.63
C VAL A 52 10.18 -9.64 14.19
N ARG A 53 10.64 -8.58 14.86
CA ARG A 53 12.00 -8.06 14.69
C ARG A 53 12.91 -8.67 15.74
N ILE A 54 14.10 -9.11 15.35
CA ILE A 54 15.14 -9.58 16.26
C ILE A 54 16.23 -8.51 16.31
N ASP A 55 16.46 -7.97 17.50
CA ASP A 55 17.53 -7.02 17.81
C ASP A 55 18.43 -7.62 18.89
N ASN A 56 19.70 -7.91 18.56
CA ASN A 56 20.66 -8.49 19.52
C ASN A 56 20.12 -9.74 20.25
N GLY A 57 19.31 -10.56 19.57
CA GLY A 57 18.70 -11.76 20.13
C GLY A 57 17.40 -11.54 20.90
N GLU A 58 16.93 -10.29 21.06
CA GLU A 58 15.63 -9.98 21.65
C GLU A 58 14.55 -9.73 20.60
N GLU A 59 13.32 -10.17 20.88
CA GLU A 59 12.18 -9.98 20.00
C GLU A 59 11.44 -8.67 20.25
N ASN A 60 11.13 -7.95 19.18
CA ASN A 60 10.38 -6.70 19.16
C ASN A 60 9.27 -6.71 18.09
N VAL A 61 8.32 -5.80 18.27
CA VAL A 61 7.30 -5.46 17.27
C VAL A 61 7.97 -4.65 16.16
N PHE A 62 7.60 -4.89 14.89
CA PHE A 62 8.26 -4.25 13.75
C PHE A 62 7.36 -3.37 12.87
N ASN A 63 6.13 -3.81 12.65
CA ASN A 63 5.19 -3.11 11.79
C ASN A 63 4.20 -2.29 12.62
N ASP A 64 3.59 -1.33 11.96
CA ASP A 64 2.60 -0.44 12.53
C ASP A 64 1.35 -1.21 13.00
N TYR A 65 0.62 -0.63 13.94
CA TYR A 65 -0.70 -1.11 14.34
C TYR A 65 -1.79 -0.31 13.67
N ASP A 66 -2.50 -0.95 12.74
CA ASP A 66 -3.58 -0.34 11.97
C ASP A 66 -4.95 -0.73 12.56
N PHE A 67 -5.79 0.26 12.84
CA PHE A 67 -7.14 0.04 13.36
C PHE A 67 -8.22 0.74 12.54
N PHE A 68 -9.35 0.06 12.39
CA PHE A 68 -10.62 0.69 12.08
C PHE A 68 -11.48 0.81 13.33
N ILE A 69 -11.87 2.06 13.63
CA ILE A 69 -12.88 2.38 14.64
C ILE A 69 -14.22 2.47 13.94
N ILE A 70 -15.12 1.54 14.24
CA ILE A 70 -16.46 1.53 13.67
C ILE A 70 -17.38 2.28 14.61
N SER A 71 -17.96 3.38 14.15
CA SER A 71 -18.95 4.14 14.90
C SER A 71 -20.35 3.94 14.34
N LYS A 72 -21.37 4.28 15.14
CA LYS A 72 -22.75 4.41 14.64
C LYS A 72 -22.84 5.39 13.46
N ALA A 73 -24.00 5.46 12.81
CA ALA A 73 -24.23 6.51 11.82
C ALA A 73 -24.14 7.90 12.52
N LEU A 74 -23.31 8.78 11.98
CA LEU A 74 -23.06 10.12 12.54
C LEU A 74 -23.24 11.18 11.47
N GLY A 75 -23.60 12.39 11.89
CA GLY A 75 -23.61 13.57 11.02
C GLY A 75 -22.18 14.02 10.64
N PRO A 76 -22.00 14.72 9.50
CA PRO A 76 -20.67 15.06 8.96
C PRO A 76 -19.76 15.83 9.92
N ILE A 77 -20.33 16.76 10.71
CA ILE A 77 -19.59 17.58 11.68
C ILE A 77 -19.02 16.69 12.79
N THR A 78 -19.85 15.82 13.36
CA THR A 78 -19.44 14.88 14.42
C THR A 78 -18.41 13.90 13.90
N THR A 79 -18.59 13.34 12.71
CA THR A 79 -17.60 12.47 12.05
C THR A 79 -16.26 13.18 11.90
N THR A 80 -16.26 14.43 11.42
CA THR A 80 -15.02 15.22 11.24
C THR A 80 -14.32 15.49 12.56
N ARG A 81 -15.09 15.84 13.61
CA ARG A 81 -14.55 16.05 14.95
C ARG A 81 -13.92 14.79 15.53
N MET A 82 -14.58 13.64 15.38
CA MET A 82 -14.04 12.36 15.84
C MET A 82 -12.78 11.95 15.09
N LYS A 83 -12.72 12.14 13.76
CA LYS A 83 -11.49 11.89 12.99
C LYS A 83 -10.31 12.71 13.53
N LYS A 84 -10.51 13.99 13.81
CA LYS A 84 -9.45 14.85 14.39
C LYS A 84 -8.99 14.35 15.77
N LYS A 85 -9.94 13.93 16.63
CA LYS A 85 -9.62 13.33 17.93
C LYS A 85 -8.81 12.05 17.78
N LEU A 86 -9.19 11.16 16.86
CA LEU A 86 -8.46 9.92 16.59
C LEU A 86 -7.05 10.18 16.09
N VAL A 87 -6.84 11.17 15.19
CA VAL A 87 -5.48 11.55 14.75
C VAL A 87 -4.61 12.00 15.93
N HIS A 88 -5.16 12.83 16.83
CA HIS A 88 -4.43 13.24 18.04
C HIS A 88 -4.13 12.05 18.96
N LEU A 89 -5.13 11.16 19.15
CA LEU A 89 -4.98 9.96 19.96
C LEU A 89 -3.95 8.99 19.39
N SER A 90 -3.93 8.80 18.06
CA SER A 90 -2.89 8.05 17.33
C SER A 90 -1.50 8.54 17.73
N GLY A 91 -1.24 9.84 17.63
CA GLY A 91 0.06 10.42 17.96
C GLY A 91 0.46 10.21 19.43
N LYS A 92 -0.51 10.25 20.36
CA LYS A 92 -0.28 9.92 21.77
C LYS A 92 0.05 8.44 21.95
N LEU A 93 -0.74 7.56 21.35
CA LEU A 93 -0.59 6.11 21.46
C LEU A 93 0.73 5.64 20.86
N THR A 94 1.12 6.16 19.68
CA THR A 94 2.41 5.88 19.04
C THR A 94 3.57 6.10 20.00
N LYS A 95 3.56 7.21 20.75
CA LYS A 95 4.59 7.51 21.75
C LYS A 95 4.56 6.55 22.95
N LEU A 96 3.37 6.13 23.38
CA LEU A 96 3.20 5.24 24.54
C LEU A 96 3.64 3.81 24.24
N VAL A 97 3.34 3.28 23.06
CA VAL A 97 3.68 1.90 22.69
C VAL A 97 5.04 1.77 21.98
N GLY A 98 5.61 2.88 21.52
CA GLY A 98 6.90 2.92 20.83
C GLY A 98 6.85 2.42 19.38
N ILE A 99 5.67 2.30 18.80
CA ILE A 99 5.43 1.92 17.41
C ILE A 99 4.26 2.70 16.83
N GLU A 100 4.24 2.93 15.53
CA GLU A 100 3.18 3.70 14.88
C GLU A 100 1.81 3.04 15.09
N VAL A 101 0.84 3.82 15.54
CA VAL A 101 -0.56 3.44 15.69
C VAL A 101 -1.38 4.32 14.76
N ASP A 102 -2.09 3.72 13.80
CA ASP A 102 -3.05 4.40 12.94
C ASP A 102 -4.49 4.06 13.35
N LEU A 103 -5.30 5.10 13.54
CA LEU A 103 -6.70 5.01 13.93
C LEU A 103 -7.60 5.63 12.87
N SER A 104 -8.20 4.78 12.03
CA SER A 104 -9.10 5.19 10.96
C SER A 104 -10.58 5.05 11.36
N LEU A 105 -11.38 6.10 11.17
CA LEU A 105 -12.82 6.08 11.47
C LEU A 105 -13.66 5.65 10.27
N LEU A 106 -14.55 4.67 10.48
CA LEU A 106 -15.65 4.34 9.57
C LEU A 106 -16.99 4.40 10.32
N THR A 107 -17.99 5.04 9.73
CA THR A 107 -19.37 4.91 10.24
C THR A 107 -19.98 3.61 9.76
N MET A 108 -20.95 3.04 10.48
CA MET A 108 -21.68 1.83 10.06
C MET A 108 -22.24 1.94 8.63
N LYS A 109 -22.72 3.12 8.25
CA LYS A 109 -23.24 3.39 6.90
C LYS A 109 -22.15 3.29 5.83
N ALA A 110 -20.93 3.74 6.12
CA ALA A 110 -19.80 3.63 5.19
C ALA A 110 -19.21 2.23 5.19
N PHE A 111 -19.09 1.62 6.38
CA PHE A 111 -18.56 0.27 6.58
C PHE A 111 -19.34 -0.78 5.79
N SER A 112 -20.67 -0.76 5.86
CA SER A 112 -21.57 -1.67 5.11
C SER A 112 -21.54 -1.50 3.59
N ARG A 113 -20.82 -0.50 3.08
CA ARG A 113 -20.73 -0.16 1.64
C ARG A 113 -19.28 -0.08 1.17
N LEU A 114 -18.35 -0.64 1.94
CA LEU A 114 -16.96 -0.66 1.55
C LEU A 114 -16.80 -1.39 0.20
N PRO A 115 -16.03 -0.81 -0.74
CA PRO A 115 -15.82 -1.44 -2.03
C PRO A 115 -14.96 -2.70 -1.88
N PHE A 116 -15.04 -3.60 -2.87
CA PHE A 116 -14.16 -4.76 -2.95
C PHE A 116 -12.74 -4.29 -3.30
N THR A 117 -11.92 -4.08 -2.27
CA THR A 117 -10.49 -3.80 -2.35
C THR A 117 -9.72 -4.88 -1.62
N LEU A 118 -8.42 -4.97 -1.87
CA LEU A 118 -7.53 -5.91 -1.21
C LEU A 118 -7.58 -5.76 0.32
N MET A 119 -7.51 -4.52 0.80
CA MET A 119 -7.55 -4.21 2.23
C MET A 119 -8.88 -4.62 2.87
N ASN A 120 -10.01 -4.33 2.21
CA ASN A 120 -11.33 -4.64 2.75
C ASN A 120 -11.61 -6.14 2.71
N TYR A 121 -11.12 -6.83 1.68
CA TYR A 121 -11.12 -8.28 1.61
C TYR A 121 -10.30 -8.90 2.74
N ASP A 122 -9.03 -8.51 2.90
CA ASP A 122 -8.18 -9.02 3.97
C ASP A 122 -8.83 -8.77 5.34
N MET A 123 -9.38 -7.57 5.58
CA MET A 123 -10.09 -7.23 6.82
C MET A 123 -11.29 -8.16 7.07
N ARG A 124 -12.09 -8.45 6.03
CA ARG A 124 -13.26 -9.34 6.16
C ARG A 124 -12.83 -10.78 6.46
N GLN A 125 -11.82 -11.27 5.76
CA GLN A 125 -11.39 -12.67 5.87
C GLN A 125 -10.62 -12.95 7.16
N LYS A 126 -9.72 -12.04 7.54
CA LYS A 126 -8.92 -12.20 8.76
C LYS A 126 -8.51 -10.84 9.32
N SER A 127 -9.17 -10.45 10.40
CA SER A 127 -8.82 -9.32 11.27
C SER A 127 -9.15 -9.69 12.71
N ARG A 128 -8.78 -8.83 13.66
CA ARG A 128 -9.06 -9.05 15.09
C ARG A 128 -9.97 -7.97 15.63
N ILE A 129 -11.11 -8.35 16.18
CA ILE A 129 -12.00 -7.44 16.89
C ILE A 129 -11.51 -7.38 18.33
N ILE A 130 -10.93 -6.25 18.74
CA ILE A 130 -10.38 -6.09 20.10
C ILE A 130 -11.40 -5.51 21.08
N HIS A 131 -12.53 -4.98 20.57
CA HIS A 131 -13.66 -4.52 21.38
C HIS A 131 -14.94 -4.39 20.52
N GLY A 132 -16.11 -4.54 21.15
CA GLY A 132 -17.43 -4.33 20.55
C GLY A 132 -18.03 -5.58 19.90
N ASN A 133 -18.91 -5.36 18.92
CA ASN A 133 -19.67 -6.42 18.26
C ASN A 133 -18.75 -7.42 17.52
N GLN A 134 -18.73 -8.67 17.97
CA GLN A 134 -17.89 -9.73 17.39
C GLN A 134 -18.36 -10.18 15.98
N SER A 135 -19.60 -9.89 15.61
CA SER A 135 -20.15 -10.15 14.27
C SER A 135 -20.13 -8.91 13.37
N ILE A 136 -19.34 -7.87 13.71
CA ILE A 136 -19.33 -6.63 12.94
C ILE A 136 -18.95 -6.86 11.47
N LEU A 137 -18.00 -7.77 11.21
CA LEU A 137 -17.49 -8.06 9.87
C LEU A 137 -18.56 -8.60 8.92
N ASP A 138 -19.61 -9.23 9.44
CA ASP A 138 -20.73 -9.75 8.64
C ASP A 138 -21.49 -8.65 7.90
N HIS A 139 -21.38 -7.40 8.36
CA HIS A 139 -21.97 -6.23 7.71
C HIS A 139 -21.21 -5.78 6.46
N LEU A 140 -19.98 -6.27 6.24
CA LEU A 140 -19.25 -6.00 5.00
C LEU A 140 -19.93 -6.72 3.83
N PRO A 141 -19.90 -6.14 2.63
CA PRO A 141 -20.31 -6.85 1.43
C PRO A 141 -19.56 -8.19 1.26
N PRO A 142 -20.19 -9.20 0.65
CA PRO A 142 -19.49 -10.43 0.31
C PRO A 142 -18.42 -10.13 -0.77
N TYR A 143 -17.20 -10.60 -0.54
CA TYR A 143 -16.08 -10.50 -1.47
C TYR A 143 -15.66 -11.91 -1.90
N ASN A 144 -15.71 -12.19 -3.20
CA ASN A 144 -15.28 -13.46 -3.75
C ASN A 144 -13.78 -13.40 -4.07
N ASP A 145 -12.99 -14.22 -3.39
CA ASP A 145 -11.53 -14.31 -3.51
C ASP A 145 -11.05 -14.53 -4.95
N ALA A 146 -11.71 -15.43 -5.69
CA ALA A 146 -11.43 -15.71 -7.10
C ALA A 146 -11.73 -14.52 -8.04
N GLN A 147 -12.38 -13.46 -7.51
CA GLN A 147 -12.75 -12.24 -8.24
C GLN A 147 -12.03 -11.00 -7.72
N MET A 148 -10.94 -11.14 -6.95
CA MET A 148 -10.11 -10.00 -6.53
C MET A 148 -9.82 -9.07 -7.73
N PRO A 149 -10.20 -7.78 -7.67
CA PRO A 149 -10.03 -6.90 -8.82
C PRO A 149 -8.56 -6.73 -9.21
N ALA A 150 -8.22 -7.00 -10.46
CA ALA A 150 -6.84 -6.89 -10.95
C ALA A 150 -6.25 -5.47 -10.84
N ILE A 151 -7.09 -4.43 -10.70
CA ILE A 151 -6.61 -3.06 -10.41
C ILE A 151 -5.94 -2.95 -9.03
N GLU A 152 -6.24 -3.85 -8.09
CA GLU A 152 -5.59 -3.87 -6.77
C GLU A 152 -4.09 -4.18 -6.88
N GLY A 153 -3.69 -5.06 -7.81
CA GLY A 153 -2.26 -5.29 -8.07
C GLY A 153 -1.57 -4.06 -8.66
N THR A 154 -2.21 -3.32 -9.56
CA THR A 154 -1.70 -2.03 -10.07
C THR A 154 -1.53 -1.00 -8.96
N ARG A 155 -2.48 -0.93 -8.02
CA ARG A 155 -2.41 -0.04 -6.84
C ARG A 155 -1.28 -0.46 -5.89
N LEU A 156 -1.14 -1.76 -5.64
CA LEU A 156 -0.02 -2.31 -4.86
C LEU A 156 1.31 -1.91 -5.47
N LEU A 157 1.48 -2.18 -6.77
CA LEU A 157 2.69 -1.84 -7.51
C LEU A 157 2.96 -0.34 -7.40
N LEU A 158 2.04 0.55 -7.79
CA LEU A 158 2.27 1.99 -7.69
C LEU A 158 2.75 2.43 -6.29
N ASN A 159 2.11 1.94 -5.23
CA ASN A 159 2.48 2.29 -3.86
C ASN A 159 3.89 1.81 -3.51
N ARG A 160 4.36 0.68 -4.05
CA ARG A 160 5.73 0.18 -3.83
C ARG A 160 6.74 0.81 -4.78
N GLY A 161 6.33 1.19 -5.98
CA GLY A 161 7.12 2.01 -6.90
C GLY A 161 7.51 3.34 -6.26
N ALA A 162 6.59 3.98 -5.51
CA ALA A 162 6.91 5.16 -4.72
C ALA A 162 8.01 4.90 -3.67
N LEU A 163 7.94 3.77 -2.94
CA LEU A 163 8.98 3.41 -1.97
C LEU A 163 10.34 3.16 -2.63
N LEU A 164 10.37 2.54 -3.82
CA LEU A 164 11.60 2.36 -4.58
C LEU A 164 12.17 3.69 -5.10
N ILE A 165 11.31 4.65 -5.47
CA ILE A 165 11.73 6.03 -5.79
C ILE A 165 12.39 6.66 -4.56
N TYR A 166 11.76 6.55 -3.39
CA TYR A 166 12.35 7.04 -2.14
C TYR A 166 13.73 6.43 -1.87
N CYS A 167 13.88 5.11 -1.97
CA CYS A 167 15.18 4.44 -1.79
C CYS A 167 16.25 5.00 -2.75
N LYS A 168 15.88 5.20 -4.02
CA LYS A 168 16.80 5.74 -5.03
C LYS A 168 17.23 7.19 -4.72
N GLN A 169 16.35 8.00 -4.13
CA GLN A 169 16.68 9.36 -3.70
C GLN A 169 17.65 9.34 -2.52
N GLN A 170 17.37 8.55 -1.48
CA GLN A 170 18.29 8.39 -0.34
C GLN A 170 19.69 7.98 -0.79
N LEU A 171 19.79 7.09 -1.79
CA LEU A 171 21.09 6.67 -2.33
C LEU A 171 21.81 7.70 -3.19
N ALA A 172 21.08 8.65 -3.79
CA ALA A 172 21.68 9.72 -4.58
C ALA A 172 22.21 10.85 -3.68
N ASP A 173 21.56 11.07 -2.55
CA ASP A 173 21.85 12.18 -1.64
C ASP A 173 22.94 11.82 -0.61
N HIS A 174 23.22 10.53 -0.39
CA HIS A 174 24.16 10.05 0.64
C HIS A 174 25.32 9.25 0.05
N ALA A 175 26.57 9.65 0.36
CA ALA A 175 27.78 8.93 -0.04
C ALA A 175 27.97 7.60 0.72
N THR A 176 27.47 7.54 1.96
CA THR A 176 27.43 6.35 2.82
C THR A 176 26.09 6.31 3.54
N LEU A 177 25.48 5.14 3.62
CA LEU A 177 24.22 4.95 4.33
C LEU A 177 24.46 4.69 5.81
N GLU A 178 23.70 5.37 6.67
CA GLU A 178 23.57 4.99 8.07
C GLU A 178 22.84 3.64 8.20
N LEU A 179 23.07 2.95 9.33
CA LEU A 179 22.45 1.64 9.57
C LEU A 179 20.92 1.68 9.47
N SER A 180 20.28 2.71 10.03
CA SER A 180 18.83 2.88 9.98
C SER A 180 18.30 3.10 8.56
N GLU A 181 19.02 3.84 7.72
CA GLU A 181 18.65 4.07 6.32
C GLU A 181 18.76 2.76 5.52
N ARG A 182 19.80 1.99 5.80
CA ARG A 182 20.01 0.67 5.21
C ARG A 182 18.88 -0.30 5.55
N GLU A 183 18.44 -0.34 6.81
CA GLU A 183 17.28 -1.12 7.25
C GLU A 183 16.00 -0.72 6.51
N ILE A 184 15.77 0.59 6.33
CA ILE A 184 14.61 1.12 5.60
C ILE A 184 14.63 0.66 4.14
N ILE A 185 15.78 0.71 3.47
CA ILE A 185 15.89 0.26 2.08
C ILE A 185 15.63 -1.25 1.97
N ILE A 186 16.20 -2.06 2.86
CA ILE A 186 15.93 -3.51 2.90
C ILE A 186 14.42 -3.77 3.12
N LYS A 187 13.77 -3.05 4.04
CA LYS A 187 12.33 -3.13 4.29
C LYS A 187 11.54 -2.82 3.01
N TYR A 188 11.91 -1.78 2.27
CA TYR A 188 11.19 -1.34 1.08
C TYR A 188 11.42 -2.23 -0.15
N ILE A 189 12.63 -2.78 -0.32
CA ILE A 189 12.92 -3.81 -1.31
C ILE A 189 12.00 -5.02 -1.08
N ASN A 190 11.96 -5.54 0.15
CA ASN A 190 11.09 -6.68 0.49
C ASN A 190 9.61 -6.34 0.29
N LYS A 191 9.15 -5.14 0.67
CA LYS A 191 7.77 -4.70 0.39
C LYS A 191 7.46 -4.67 -1.11
N ALA A 192 8.40 -4.27 -1.96
CA ALA A 192 8.23 -4.25 -3.42
C ALA A 192 8.15 -5.67 -3.99
N ILE A 193 9.03 -6.57 -3.55
CA ILE A 193 9.00 -7.98 -3.93
C ILE A 193 7.68 -8.63 -3.51
N LEU A 194 7.22 -8.39 -2.28
CA LEU A 194 5.92 -8.86 -1.80
C LEU A 194 4.76 -8.37 -2.68
N ALA A 195 4.79 -7.10 -3.09
CA ALA A 195 3.75 -6.55 -3.98
C ALA A 195 3.77 -7.20 -5.38
N MET A 196 4.95 -7.55 -5.91
CA MET A 196 5.04 -8.30 -7.16
C MET A 196 4.43 -9.70 -7.02
N GLY A 197 4.80 -10.47 -5.99
CA GLY A 197 4.20 -11.80 -5.79
C GLY A 197 2.70 -11.76 -5.43
N ASP A 198 2.27 -10.82 -4.58
CA ASP A 198 0.86 -10.64 -4.23
C ASP A 198 0.04 -10.28 -5.47
N SER A 199 0.50 -9.34 -6.30
CA SER A 199 -0.18 -8.99 -7.55
C SER A 199 -0.16 -10.15 -8.55
N PHE A 200 0.92 -10.94 -8.60
CA PHE A 200 1.00 -12.11 -9.46
C PHE A 200 -0.09 -13.12 -9.10
N LEU A 201 -0.33 -13.35 -7.81
CA LEU A 201 -1.42 -14.21 -7.35
C LEU A 201 -2.79 -13.60 -7.68
N ILE A 202 -2.95 -12.27 -7.59
CA ILE A 202 -4.20 -11.59 -7.98
C ILE A 202 -4.53 -11.82 -9.46
N ILE A 203 -3.60 -11.57 -10.38
CA ILE A 203 -3.87 -11.68 -11.82
C ILE A 203 -4.16 -13.13 -12.26
N ASN A 204 -3.62 -14.10 -11.52
CA ASN A 204 -3.88 -15.53 -11.72
C ASN A 204 -5.10 -16.04 -10.94
N LYS A 205 -5.85 -15.19 -10.24
CA LYS A 205 -7.02 -15.56 -9.40
C LYS A 205 -6.69 -16.58 -8.31
N LYS A 206 -5.50 -16.45 -7.72
CA LYS A 206 -4.93 -17.31 -6.68
C LYS A 206 -4.54 -16.54 -5.42
N TYR A 207 -5.00 -15.29 -5.28
CA TYR A 207 -4.71 -14.49 -4.09
C TYR A 207 -5.44 -15.04 -2.85
N HIS A 208 -4.76 -15.06 -1.72
CA HIS A 208 -5.30 -15.44 -0.42
C HIS A 208 -4.84 -14.45 0.66
N TYR A 209 -5.54 -14.27 1.78
CA TYR A 209 -5.11 -13.29 2.80
C TYR A 209 -3.88 -13.75 3.60
N SER A 210 -3.71 -15.07 3.78
CA SER A 210 -2.62 -15.66 4.56
C SER A 210 -1.37 -15.87 3.71
N TYR A 211 -0.23 -15.37 4.18
CA TYR A 211 1.04 -15.54 3.50
C TYR A 211 1.53 -16.99 3.46
N LYS A 212 1.18 -17.83 4.45
CA LYS A 212 1.48 -19.28 4.40
C LYS A 212 0.81 -19.96 3.21
N VAL A 213 -0.46 -19.63 2.96
CA VAL A 213 -1.19 -20.16 1.79
C VAL A 213 -0.59 -19.62 0.49
N LYS A 214 -0.19 -18.33 0.45
CA LYS A 214 0.47 -17.74 -0.72
C LYS A 214 1.82 -18.41 -1.03
N GLU A 215 2.59 -18.72 0.00
CA GLU A 215 3.88 -19.44 -0.09
C GLU A 215 3.69 -20.82 -0.72
N GLU A 216 2.76 -21.61 -0.19
CA GLU A 216 2.40 -22.91 -0.76
C GLU A 216 1.89 -22.77 -2.19
N THR A 217 0.99 -21.83 -2.44
CA THR A 217 0.36 -21.61 -3.74
C THR A 217 1.38 -21.25 -4.81
N ILE A 218 2.26 -20.27 -4.56
CA ILE A 218 3.24 -19.84 -5.55
C ILE A 218 4.32 -20.90 -5.81
N SER A 219 4.56 -21.78 -4.83
CA SER A 219 5.49 -22.90 -4.97
C SER A 219 5.04 -23.91 -6.03
N HIS A 220 3.73 -24.04 -6.23
CA HIS A 220 3.10 -24.97 -7.17
C HIS A 220 2.54 -24.31 -8.45
N ILE A 221 2.67 -22.99 -8.60
CA ILE A 221 2.27 -22.31 -9.85
C ILE A 221 3.37 -22.46 -10.90
N ASP A 222 2.98 -22.92 -12.09
CA ASP A 222 3.81 -22.87 -13.29
C ASP A 222 3.92 -21.44 -13.84
N ASN A 223 5.04 -21.10 -14.46
CA ASN A 223 5.27 -19.77 -15.05
C ASN A 223 4.22 -19.44 -16.13
N PRO A 224 3.30 -18.48 -15.92
CA PRO A 224 2.24 -18.14 -16.89
C PRO A 224 2.73 -17.16 -17.97
N GLY A 225 4.04 -17.15 -18.24
CA GLY A 225 4.68 -16.34 -19.28
C GLY A 225 5.30 -15.05 -18.79
N PHE A 226 5.77 -14.96 -17.54
CA PHE A 226 6.66 -13.89 -17.08
C PHE A 226 8.13 -14.37 -17.20
N PRO A 227 9.00 -13.71 -18.00
CA PRO A 227 10.35 -14.22 -18.25
C PRO A 227 11.22 -14.39 -17.00
N LEU A 228 11.06 -13.53 -15.99
CA LEU A 228 11.83 -13.57 -14.74
C LEU A 228 11.06 -14.23 -13.59
N PHE A 229 10.14 -15.15 -13.90
CA PHE A 229 9.28 -15.77 -12.88
C PHE A 229 10.05 -16.53 -11.82
N GLU A 230 11.05 -17.34 -12.19
CA GLU A 230 11.82 -18.11 -11.20
C GLU A 230 12.62 -17.20 -10.26
N GLU A 231 13.18 -16.10 -10.78
CA GLU A 231 13.85 -15.09 -9.97
C GLU A 231 12.87 -14.40 -9.01
N LEU A 232 11.69 -14.01 -9.52
CA LEU A 232 10.63 -13.41 -8.72
C LEU A 232 10.11 -14.37 -7.64
N LYS A 233 9.87 -15.64 -8.00
CA LYS A 233 9.39 -16.68 -7.09
C LYS A 233 10.38 -16.89 -5.94
N LYS A 234 11.66 -17.07 -6.26
CA LYS A 234 12.71 -17.19 -5.24
C LYS A 234 12.77 -15.96 -4.33
N ALA A 235 12.75 -14.76 -4.92
CA ALA A 235 12.77 -13.51 -4.15
C ALA A 235 11.52 -13.35 -3.27
N TYR A 236 10.34 -13.74 -3.76
CA TYR A 236 9.07 -13.63 -3.04
C TYR A 236 8.99 -14.58 -1.86
N LEU A 237 9.45 -15.82 -2.01
CA LEU A 237 9.55 -16.78 -0.89
C LEU A 237 10.48 -16.24 0.21
N ALA A 238 11.68 -15.75 -0.15
CA ALA A 238 12.59 -15.12 0.80
C ALA A 238 11.98 -13.86 1.46
N ALA A 239 11.19 -13.07 0.72
CA ALA A 239 10.52 -11.89 1.26
C ALA A 239 9.36 -12.27 2.22
N ILE A 240 8.72 -13.43 2.05
CA ILE A 240 7.73 -13.98 2.98
C ILE A 240 8.42 -14.41 4.28
N GLU A 241 9.55 -15.10 4.20
CA GLU A 241 10.34 -15.45 5.39
C GLU A 241 10.75 -14.19 6.16
N PHE A 242 11.31 -13.20 5.46
CA PHE A 242 11.65 -11.89 6.03
C PHE A 242 10.42 -11.18 6.62
N LYS A 243 9.24 -11.35 6.04
CA LYS A 243 8.00 -10.78 6.56
C LYS A 243 7.63 -11.36 7.92
N PHE A 244 7.81 -12.67 8.14
CA PHE A 244 7.49 -13.26 9.43
C PHE A 244 8.54 -12.93 10.50
N THR A 245 9.81 -12.91 10.12
CA THR A 245 10.92 -12.59 11.02
C THR A 245 11.96 -11.71 10.32
N VAL A 246 12.18 -10.52 10.88
CA VAL A 246 13.20 -9.57 10.43
C VAL A 246 14.40 -9.66 11.36
N ASN A 247 15.55 -9.98 10.79
CA ASN A 247 16.84 -9.84 11.45
C ASN A 247 17.76 -9.06 10.52
N PHE A 248 18.17 -7.85 10.91
CA PHE A 248 19.06 -7.04 10.08
C PHE A 248 20.54 -7.42 10.25
N ASP A 249 20.90 -8.15 11.31
CA ASP A 249 22.28 -8.58 11.55
C ASP A 249 22.78 -9.51 10.45
N ILE A 250 21.94 -10.45 10.00
CA ILE A 250 22.27 -11.37 8.89
C ILE A 250 22.51 -10.61 7.58
N HIS A 251 21.95 -9.42 7.46
CA HIS A 251 22.11 -8.62 6.28
C HIS A 251 23.29 -7.67 6.38
N LYS A 252 24.02 -7.49 7.48
CA LYS A 252 25.05 -6.43 7.64
C LYS A 252 26.01 -6.24 6.46
N THR A 253 26.44 -7.33 5.84
CA THR A 253 27.38 -7.33 4.70
C THR A 253 26.71 -7.36 3.33
N THR A 254 25.38 -7.43 3.25
CA THR A 254 24.65 -7.43 1.98
C THR A 254 24.86 -6.10 1.26
N ASP A 255 25.23 -6.17 -0.02
CA ASP A 255 25.22 -5.03 -0.93
C ASP A 255 23.78 -4.64 -1.26
N VAL A 256 23.25 -3.69 -0.48
CA VAL A 256 21.89 -3.18 -0.62
C VAL A 256 21.71 -2.39 -1.92
N LEU A 257 22.78 -1.83 -2.48
CA LEU A 257 22.73 -1.07 -3.73
C LEU A 257 22.50 -2.01 -4.91
N ASP A 258 23.26 -3.09 -4.97
CA ASP A 258 23.09 -4.14 -5.98
C ASP A 258 21.71 -4.79 -5.84
N TRP A 259 21.27 -5.09 -4.61
CA TRP A 259 19.94 -5.64 -4.37
C TRP A 259 18.81 -4.71 -4.83
N LEU A 260 18.91 -3.40 -4.54
CA LEU A 260 17.93 -2.42 -5.01
C LEU A 260 17.92 -2.35 -6.54
N LYS A 261 19.09 -2.28 -7.20
CA LYS A 261 19.20 -2.23 -8.66
C LYS A 261 18.57 -3.45 -9.32
N LYS A 262 18.89 -4.66 -8.83
CA LYS A 262 18.28 -5.92 -9.30
C LYS A 262 16.77 -5.93 -9.10
N THR A 263 16.31 -5.47 -7.94
CA THR A 263 14.88 -5.36 -7.64
C THR A 263 14.18 -4.42 -8.61
N ILE A 264 14.74 -3.24 -8.88
CA ILE A 264 14.17 -2.27 -9.83
C ILE A 264 14.10 -2.84 -11.25
N ASN A 265 15.11 -3.60 -11.68
CA ASN A 265 15.12 -4.22 -13.02
C ASN A 265 14.02 -5.28 -13.18
N ILE A 266 13.86 -6.17 -12.19
CA ILE A 266 12.76 -7.15 -12.18
C ILE A 266 11.43 -6.42 -12.13
N TYR A 267 11.33 -5.39 -11.27
CA TYR A 267 10.13 -4.60 -11.06
C TYR A 267 9.66 -3.87 -12.32
N GLU A 268 10.57 -3.31 -13.12
CA GLU A 268 10.26 -2.70 -14.42
C GLU A 268 9.58 -3.70 -15.36
N SER A 269 10.25 -4.84 -15.57
CA SER A 269 9.78 -5.90 -16.46
C SER A 269 8.45 -6.48 -15.98
N TYR A 270 8.31 -6.63 -14.67
CA TYR A 270 7.11 -7.16 -14.04
C TYR A 270 5.91 -6.24 -14.20
N VAL A 271 6.05 -4.93 -14.02
CA VAL A 271 4.92 -3.99 -14.19
C VAL A 271 4.38 -4.04 -15.60
N LEU A 272 5.23 -3.99 -16.64
CA LEU A 272 4.77 -4.06 -18.03
C LEU A 272 4.05 -5.38 -18.32
N TRP A 273 4.60 -6.49 -17.83
CA TRP A 273 3.95 -7.79 -17.92
C TRP A 273 2.59 -7.80 -17.22
N TYR A 274 2.52 -7.35 -15.97
CA TYR A 274 1.30 -7.32 -15.17
C TYR A 274 0.20 -6.48 -15.84
N GLU A 275 0.55 -5.27 -16.26
CA GLU A 275 -0.36 -4.34 -16.92
C GLU A 275 -0.84 -4.89 -18.26
N SER A 276 0.01 -5.62 -19.00
CA SER A 276 -0.41 -6.25 -20.26
C SER A 276 -1.49 -7.32 -20.03
N LYS A 277 -1.39 -8.08 -18.93
CA LYS A 277 -2.40 -9.07 -18.54
C LYS A 277 -3.67 -8.40 -18.04
N ARG A 278 -3.55 -7.38 -17.19
CA ARG A 278 -4.69 -6.63 -16.62
C ARG A 278 -5.51 -5.94 -17.71
N LEU A 279 -4.83 -5.27 -18.65
CA LEU A 279 -5.45 -4.55 -19.76
C LEU A 279 -5.75 -5.44 -20.97
N GLN A 280 -5.38 -6.72 -20.91
CA GLN A 280 -5.55 -7.70 -21.99
C GLN A 280 -4.98 -7.20 -23.33
N THR A 281 -3.92 -6.41 -23.28
CA THR A 281 -3.31 -5.75 -24.43
C THR A 281 -1.79 -5.79 -24.27
N PRO A 282 -1.02 -6.21 -25.29
CA PRO A 282 0.44 -6.15 -25.23
C PRO A 282 0.96 -4.73 -24.97
N ILE A 283 1.98 -4.61 -24.12
CA ILE A 283 2.59 -3.32 -23.76
C ILE A 283 4.09 -3.39 -24.06
N PRO A 284 4.50 -3.12 -25.32
CA PRO A 284 5.91 -3.21 -25.71
C PRO A 284 6.75 -2.05 -25.16
N SER A 285 6.12 -0.98 -24.68
CA SER A 285 6.81 0.21 -24.19
C SER A 285 5.98 1.01 -23.19
N TRP A 286 6.65 1.85 -22.39
CA TRP A 286 6.01 2.80 -21.48
C TRP A 286 5.13 3.85 -22.19
N ASP A 287 5.44 4.20 -23.45
CA ASP A 287 4.57 5.07 -24.26
C ASP A 287 3.25 4.37 -24.61
N SER A 288 3.32 3.08 -24.95
CA SER A 288 2.12 2.26 -25.19
C SER A 288 1.28 2.17 -23.91
N TYR A 289 1.92 1.98 -22.75
CA TYR A 289 1.23 1.95 -21.46
C TYR A 289 0.51 3.26 -21.16
N LYS A 290 1.19 4.41 -21.34
CA LYS A 290 0.61 5.74 -21.15
C LYS A 290 -0.66 5.93 -21.98
N LYS A 291 -0.62 5.59 -23.27
CA LYS A 291 -1.79 5.70 -24.18
C LYS A 291 -2.96 4.86 -23.69
N LEU A 292 -2.70 3.63 -23.24
CA LEU A 292 -3.73 2.73 -22.71
C LEU A 292 -4.36 3.24 -21.41
N ILE A 293 -3.56 3.78 -20.49
CA ILE A 293 -4.07 4.36 -19.24
C ILE A 293 -4.98 5.56 -19.55
N LEU A 294 -4.54 6.47 -20.42
CA LEU A 294 -5.35 7.62 -20.83
C LEU A 294 -6.67 7.18 -21.48
N LEU A 295 -6.62 6.23 -22.42
CA LEU A 295 -7.81 5.67 -23.04
C LEU A 295 -8.76 5.07 -21.98
N SER A 296 -8.24 4.28 -21.05
CA SER A 296 -9.05 3.65 -20.01
C SER A 296 -9.76 4.68 -19.12
N SER A 297 -9.10 5.80 -18.80
CA SER A 297 -9.69 6.88 -18.02
C SER A 297 -10.81 7.61 -18.78
N THR A 298 -10.81 7.59 -20.12
CA THR A 298 -11.93 8.13 -20.91
C THR A 298 -13.17 7.22 -20.92
N MET A 299 -13.06 5.96 -20.53
CA MET A 299 -14.18 5.01 -20.57
C MET A 299 -14.99 4.94 -19.26
N VAL A 300 -14.66 5.75 -18.26
CA VAL A 300 -15.38 5.78 -16.98
C VAL A 300 -16.75 6.49 -17.08
N PRO A 301 -17.72 6.19 -16.19
CA PRO A 301 -19.02 6.84 -16.20
C PRO A 301 -18.96 8.37 -16.10
N PHE A 302 -19.91 9.07 -16.72
CA PHE A 302 -19.92 10.54 -16.79
C PHE A 302 -19.83 11.23 -15.42
N HIS A 303 -20.53 10.73 -14.40
CA HIS A 303 -20.46 11.28 -13.04
C HIS A 303 -19.06 11.16 -12.41
N VAL A 304 -18.30 10.12 -12.76
CA VAL A 304 -16.90 9.95 -12.33
C VAL A 304 -16.02 10.99 -13.02
N LYS A 305 -16.22 11.23 -14.32
CA LYS A 305 -15.50 12.26 -15.08
C LYS A 305 -15.71 13.66 -14.50
N ILE A 306 -16.96 14.03 -14.18
CA ILE A 306 -17.27 15.33 -13.55
C ILE A 306 -16.57 15.44 -12.19
N LYS A 307 -16.66 14.38 -11.37
CA LYS A 307 -16.00 14.36 -10.06
C LYS A 307 -14.49 14.55 -10.21
N SER A 308 -13.85 13.83 -11.13
CA SER A 308 -12.43 13.98 -11.43
C SER A 308 -12.10 15.39 -11.91
N LEU A 309 -12.92 15.98 -12.80
CA LEU A 309 -12.74 17.35 -13.28
C LEU A 309 -12.75 18.36 -12.14
N LEU A 310 -13.75 18.29 -11.24
CA LEU A 310 -13.85 19.18 -10.08
C LEU A 310 -12.65 19.04 -9.13
N ILE A 311 -12.18 17.80 -8.91
CA ILE A 311 -10.98 17.57 -8.11
C ILE A 311 -9.77 18.17 -8.81
N ASN A 312 -9.57 17.93 -10.11
CA ASN A 312 -8.46 18.51 -10.86
C ASN A 312 -8.48 20.05 -10.83
N MET A 313 -9.65 20.69 -11.00
CA MET A 313 -9.79 22.15 -10.89
C MET A 313 -9.39 22.67 -9.51
N ARG A 314 -9.75 21.95 -8.44
CA ARG A 314 -9.37 22.31 -7.06
C ARG A 314 -7.86 22.18 -6.84
N GLU A 315 -7.24 21.12 -7.37
CA GLU A 315 -5.82 20.81 -7.14
C GLU A 315 -4.86 21.62 -8.01
N PHE A 316 -5.19 21.75 -9.29
CA PHE A 316 -4.30 22.30 -10.31
C PHE A 316 -4.76 23.67 -10.81
N GLY A 317 -5.95 24.12 -10.42
CA GLY A 317 -6.56 25.36 -10.88
C GLY A 317 -7.31 25.21 -12.20
N ILE A 318 -8.35 26.03 -12.38
CA ILE A 318 -9.29 25.94 -13.52
C ILE A 318 -8.57 26.12 -14.86
N LYS A 319 -7.78 27.20 -15.01
CA LYS A 319 -7.10 27.54 -16.27
C LYS A 319 -6.19 26.41 -16.75
N LYS A 320 -5.42 25.82 -15.84
CA LYS A 320 -4.50 24.71 -16.10
C LYS A 320 -5.25 23.42 -16.44
N THR A 321 -6.32 23.13 -15.70
CA THR A 321 -7.14 21.93 -15.92
C THR A 321 -7.82 21.94 -17.29
N LEU A 322 -8.36 23.07 -17.72
CA LEU A 322 -9.06 23.18 -19.02
C LEU A 322 -8.11 23.16 -20.22
N GLN A 323 -6.80 23.40 -20.02
CA GLN A 323 -5.78 23.29 -21.07
C GLN A 323 -5.42 21.83 -21.39
N ASP A 324 -5.66 20.90 -20.46
CA ASP A 324 -5.32 19.48 -20.60
C ASP A 324 -6.58 18.60 -20.59
N ILE A 325 -7.37 18.70 -21.65
CA ILE A 325 -8.71 18.08 -21.69
C ILE A 325 -8.67 16.53 -21.58
N ASP A 326 -7.59 15.92 -22.08
CA ASP A 326 -7.41 14.45 -22.06
C ASP A 326 -7.20 13.90 -20.64
N ILE A 327 -6.69 14.73 -19.71
CA ILE A 327 -6.34 14.31 -18.34
C ILE A 327 -7.26 14.94 -17.29
N CYS A 328 -7.94 16.04 -17.61
CA CYS A 328 -8.83 16.70 -16.66
C CYS A 328 -9.98 15.80 -16.19
N THR A 329 -10.35 14.79 -16.98
CA THR A 329 -11.35 13.78 -16.63
C THR A 329 -10.78 12.55 -15.93
N CYS A 330 -9.46 12.38 -15.90
CA CYS A 330 -8.77 11.33 -15.15
C CYS A 330 -8.73 11.68 -13.66
N TYR A 331 -8.85 10.68 -12.79
CA TYR A 331 -8.67 10.92 -11.37
C TYR A 331 -7.20 11.31 -11.09
N PRO A 332 -6.89 12.25 -10.17
CA PRO A 332 -5.51 12.71 -9.97
C PRO A 332 -4.50 11.60 -9.69
N ARG A 333 -4.90 10.55 -8.97
CA ARG A 333 -4.06 9.36 -8.72
C ARG A 333 -3.64 8.65 -10.01
N ASP A 334 -4.47 8.67 -11.05
CA ASP A 334 -4.19 7.95 -12.29
C ASP A 334 -2.97 8.54 -13.03
N ARG A 335 -2.69 9.83 -12.81
CA ARG A 335 -1.47 10.48 -13.28
C ARG A 335 -0.21 9.84 -12.72
N LEU A 336 -0.28 9.26 -11.52
CA LEU A 336 0.86 8.61 -10.90
C LEU A 336 1.28 7.36 -11.68
N TYR A 337 0.34 6.57 -12.22
CA TYR A 337 0.65 5.40 -13.05
C TYR A 337 1.44 5.78 -14.30
N ILE A 338 1.19 6.97 -14.84
CA ILE A 338 1.92 7.49 -16.00
C ILE A 338 3.30 8.00 -15.57
N VAL A 339 3.41 8.71 -14.44
CA VAL A 339 4.61 9.45 -14.08
C VAL A 339 5.68 8.61 -13.37
N TYR A 340 5.29 7.71 -12.47
CA TYR A 340 6.26 6.98 -11.64
C TYR A 340 7.28 6.14 -12.45
N PRO A 341 6.95 5.53 -13.61
CA PRO A 341 7.93 4.78 -14.40
C PRO A 341 9.09 5.66 -14.89
N PHE A 342 8.82 6.94 -15.20
CA PHE A 342 9.84 7.89 -15.62
C PHE A 342 10.82 8.21 -14.48
N ILE A 343 10.29 8.42 -13.27
CA ILE A 343 11.11 8.73 -12.10
C ILE A 343 11.94 7.50 -11.68
N LEU A 344 11.30 6.33 -11.64
CA LEU A 344 11.93 5.11 -11.15
C LEU A 344 12.94 4.53 -12.16
N PHE A 345 12.58 4.40 -13.43
CA PHE A 345 13.39 3.69 -14.44
C PHE A 345 14.26 4.59 -15.31
N LYS A 346 14.17 5.93 -15.18
CA LYS A 346 14.93 6.91 -15.99
C LYS A 346 14.77 6.69 -17.51
N LYS A 347 13.58 6.31 -17.98
CA LYS A 347 13.29 6.22 -19.42
C LYS A 347 13.14 7.63 -20.01
N GLU A 348 13.69 7.80 -21.21
CA GLU A 348 14.08 9.05 -21.89
C GLU A 348 13.18 10.28 -21.68
N GLN A 349 13.82 11.41 -21.37
CA GLN A 349 13.24 12.76 -21.30
C GLN A 349 12.50 13.18 -22.59
N ALA A 350 12.80 12.54 -23.73
CA ALA A 350 12.18 12.79 -25.03
C ALA A 350 10.66 12.53 -25.05
N MET A 351 10.11 11.75 -24.10
CA MET A 351 8.67 11.44 -24.06
C MET A 351 7.78 12.63 -23.63
N PHE A 352 8.35 13.73 -23.14
CA PHE A 352 7.59 14.90 -22.70
C PHE A 352 7.95 16.21 -23.40
N THR A 353 8.89 16.22 -24.34
CA THR A 353 9.31 17.46 -25.05
C THR A 353 8.15 18.18 -25.75
N ASN A 354 7.04 17.49 -26.05
CA ASN A 354 5.84 18.07 -26.66
C ASN A 354 4.54 17.90 -25.85
N SER A 355 4.60 17.45 -24.59
CA SER A 355 3.42 16.82 -23.98
C SER A 355 3.05 17.42 -22.61
N ASN A 356 2.04 18.30 -22.63
CA ASN A 356 1.56 19.19 -21.56
C ASN A 356 0.96 18.53 -20.30
N TYR A 357 1.09 17.22 -20.10
CA TYR A 357 0.22 16.38 -19.25
C TYR A 357 0.21 16.63 -17.72
N ILE A 358 0.99 17.59 -17.21
CA ILE A 358 0.96 18.02 -15.80
C ILE A 358 0.45 19.48 -15.68
N SER A 359 -0.05 20.07 -16.76
CA SER A 359 -0.63 21.43 -16.84
C SER A 359 0.28 22.55 -16.33
N LYS A 360 1.60 22.44 -16.60
CA LYS A 360 2.75 23.23 -16.09
C LYS A 360 3.48 22.62 -14.90
N ILE A 361 4.15 21.49 -15.14
CA ILE A 361 5.59 21.47 -14.86
C ILE A 361 6.20 21.94 -16.17
N ALA A 362 6.63 23.20 -16.23
CA ALA A 362 7.67 23.53 -17.20
C ALA A 362 8.76 22.49 -16.98
N ILE A 363 9.16 21.80 -18.05
CA ILE A 363 10.29 20.88 -18.07
C ILE A 363 11.53 21.69 -17.69
N ALA A 364 11.69 21.96 -16.40
CA ALA A 364 12.77 22.74 -15.84
C ALA A 364 13.79 21.80 -15.20
N ASP A 365 13.33 20.74 -14.51
CA ASP A 365 14.17 19.64 -14.02
C ASP A 365 13.37 18.44 -13.46
N THR A 366 14.06 17.31 -13.26
CA THR A 366 13.55 16.06 -12.65
C THR A 366 13.09 16.23 -11.19
N LYS A 367 13.58 17.26 -10.49
CA LYS A 367 13.31 17.51 -9.07
C LYS A 367 11.89 18.03 -8.87
N SER A 368 11.45 18.96 -9.70
CA SER A 368 10.08 19.49 -9.70
C SER A 368 9.02 18.40 -9.97
N LEU A 369 9.32 17.47 -10.88
CA LEU A 369 8.47 16.30 -11.17
C LEU A 369 8.32 15.39 -9.95
N THR A 370 9.43 15.10 -9.28
CA THR A 370 9.45 14.23 -8.10
C THR A 370 8.67 14.85 -6.93
N ASN A 371 8.81 16.15 -6.69
CA ASN A 371 8.03 16.85 -5.66
C ASN A 371 6.52 16.80 -5.95
N THR A 372 6.12 17.00 -7.20
CA THR A 372 4.71 16.92 -7.60
C THR A 372 4.17 15.51 -7.45
N PHE A 373 4.97 14.49 -7.81
CA PHE A 373 4.65 13.09 -7.58
C PHE A 373 4.36 12.84 -6.09
N TRP A 374 5.25 13.27 -5.19
CA TRP A 374 5.06 13.10 -3.74
C TRP A 374 3.80 13.80 -3.22
N ASN A 375 3.54 15.03 -3.64
CA ASN A 375 2.34 15.77 -3.23
C ASN A 375 1.04 15.06 -3.61
N ILE A 376 0.97 14.52 -4.83
CA ILE A 376 -0.20 13.77 -5.30
C ILE A 376 -0.26 12.41 -4.58
N TRP A 377 0.86 11.70 -4.45
CA TRP A 377 0.93 10.40 -3.81
C TRP A 377 0.47 10.45 -2.35
N ILE A 378 1.02 11.37 -1.53
CA ILE A 378 0.63 11.55 -0.12
C ILE A 378 -0.87 11.83 0.02
N LYS A 379 -1.44 12.61 -0.91
CA LYS A 379 -2.83 13.04 -0.82
C LYS A 379 -3.86 12.00 -1.27
N TYR A 380 -3.48 11.08 -2.15
CA TYR A 380 -4.40 10.20 -2.86
C TYR A 380 -4.08 8.69 -2.77
N SER A 381 -3.04 8.30 -2.04
CA SER A 381 -2.59 6.89 -1.97
C SER A 381 -3.31 6.05 -0.95
#